data_AF-A0AAW1A169-F1
#
_entry.id   AF-A0AAW1A169-F1
#
_cell.length_a   1.000
_cell.length_b   1.000
_cell.length_c   1.000
_cell.angle_alpha   90.00
_cell.angle_beta   90.00
_cell.angle_gamma   90.00
#
_symmetry.space_group_name_H-M   'P 1'
#
loop_
_entity.id
_entity.type
_entity.pdbx_description
1 polymer ?
#
loop_
_entity_poly.entity_id
_entity_poly.type
_entity_poly.pdbx_seq_one_letter_code
_entity_poly.pdbx_strand_id
1 'polypeptide(L)'
;MAPTIAVILFFAAAFATSECKEYYYASARVESCSGCRLSRLPDVKQFIFEDLPNYNNVEFKHIPGAVPELLLFNENEEEVERLSLSSLTREECNNLLISKGFTKKTSKDEI
;
A
#
# COMPACT_ATOMS: atom_id res chain seq x y z
N MET A 1 -43.56 -48.11 10.77
CA MET A 1 -42.27 -48.81 10.53
C MET A 1 -41.43 -47.91 9.65
N ALA A 2 -40.52 -47.16 10.25
CA ALA A 2 -39.53 -46.36 9.53
C ALA A 2 -38.37 -47.27 9.07
N PRO A 3 -37.70 -46.91 7.97
CA PRO A 3 -36.24 -46.90 8.04
C PRO A 3 -35.61 -45.67 7.38
N THR A 4 -34.89 -44.91 8.20
CA THR A 4 -33.52 -44.43 7.96
C THR A 4 -33.03 -44.29 6.51
N ILE A 5 -32.97 -43.06 5.98
CA ILE A 5 -31.95 -42.67 4.99
C ILE A 5 -31.51 -41.22 5.22
N ALA A 6 -30.21 -41.09 5.51
CA ALA A 6 -29.33 -39.96 5.26
C ALA A 6 -29.70 -38.59 5.85
N VAL A 7 -29.14 -38.36 7.03
CA VAL A 7 -28.56 -37.08 7.44
C VAL A 7 -27.68 -36.56 6.29
N ILE A 8 -28.13 -35.55 5.56
CA ILE A 8 -27.24 -34.65 4.83
C ILE A 8 -27.56 -33.25 5.32
N LEU A 9 -26.78 -32.85 6.32
CA LEU A 9 -26.57 -31.48 6.75
C LEU A 9 -26.33 -30.60 5.53
N PHE A 10 -27.37 -29.89 5.08
CA PHE A 10 -27.22 -28.68 4.27
C PHE A 10 -26.74 -27.54 5.20
N PHE A 11 -25.56 -27.73 5.82
CA PHE A 11 -24.78 -26.61 6.32
C PHE A 11 -24.12 -26.00 5.09
N ALA A 12 -24.86 -25.16 4.37
CA ALA A 12 -24.28 -24.22 3.44
C ALA A 12 -23.47 -23.23 4.28
N ALA A 13 -22.24 -23.63 4.63
CA ALA A 13 -21.22 -22.71 5.04
C ALA A 13 -21.02 -21.77 3.85
N ALA A 14 -21.65 -20.60 3.92
CA ALA A 14 -21.30 -19.46 3.10
C ALA A 14 -19.87 -19.08 3.47
N PHE A 15 -18.91 -19.80 2.90
CA PHE A 15 -17.52 -19.42 2.87
C PHE A 15 -17.51 -18.11 2.09
N ALA A 16 -17.46 -16.99 2.81
CA ALA A 16 -17.19 -15.70 2.20
C ALA A 16 -15.79 -15.81 1.60
N THR A 17 -15.71 -16.10 0.31
CA THR A 17 -14.46 -16.07 -0.42
C THR A 17 -14.04 -14.61 -0.45
N SER A 18 -13.13 -14.22 0.45
CA SER A 18 -12.42 -12.95 0.35
C SER A 18 -11.64 -13.00 -0.96
N GLU A 19 -12.13 -12.30 -1.98
CA GLU A 19 -11.39 -12.11 -3.23
C GLU A 19 -10.16 -11.26 -2.90
N CYS A 20 -9.04 -11.91 -2.57
CA CYS A 20 -7.73 -11.27 -2.53
C CYS A 20 -7.34 -10.92 -3.96
N LYS A 21 -7.83 -9.78 -4.46
CA LYS A 21 -7.38 -9.25 -5.75
C LYS A 21 -5.90 -8.92 -5.61
N GLU A 22 -5.05 -9.72 -6.26
CA GLU A 22 -3.65 -9.35 -6.53
C GLU A 22 -3.68 -8.17 -7.50
N TYR A 23 -3.67 -6.96 -6.95
CA TYR A 23 -3.47 -5.76 -7.76
C TYR A 23 -1.98 -5.62 -8.06
N TYR A 24 -1.62 -5.71 -9.34
CA TYR A 24 -0.32 -5.29 -9.81
C TYR A 24 -0.33 -3.76 -9.99
N TYR A 25 0.41 -3.06 -9.14
CA TYR A 25 0.57 -1.60 -9.25
C TYR A 25 1.81 -1.31 -10.09
N ALA A 26 1.66 -0.46 -11.09
CA ALA A 26 2.76 -0.08 -11.98
C ALA A 26 3.65 1.01 -11.35
N SER A 27 3.04 1.95 -10.64
CA SER A 27 3.74 3.06 -9.99
C SER A 27 3.01 3.55 -8.73
N ALA A 28 3.71 4.32 -7.90
CA ALA A 28 3.14 4.98 -6.74
C ALA A 28 3.60 6.43 -6.65
N ARG A 29 2.77 7.29 -6.06
CA ARG A 29 3.08 8.69 -5.78
C ARG A 29 2.74 9.00 -4.33
N VAL A 30 3.68 9.57 -3.60
CA VAL A 30 3.40 10.18 -2.31
C VAL A 30 3.11 11.66 -2.53
N GLU A 31 1.92 12.10 -2.14
CA GLU A 31 1.52 13.51 -2.19
C GLU A 31 1.54 14.07 -0.77
N SER A 32 2.25 15.17 -0.54
CA SER A 32 2.19 15.87 0.75
C SER A 32 2.64 17.33 0.68
N CYS A 33 2.22 18.12 1.66
CA CYS A 33 2.79 19.42 1.92
C CYS A 33 4.18 19.27 2.55
N SER A 34 5.21 19.87 1.94
CA SER A 34 6.59 19.82 2.44
C SER A 34 6.83 20.75 3.64
N GLY A 35 5.82 21.58 3.97
CA GLY A 35 5.85 22.57 5.04
C GLY A 35 5.47 22.04 6.42
N CYS A 36 4.83 22.91 7.23
CA CYS A 36 4.61 22.74 8.67
C CYS A 36 3.88 21.47 9.12
N ARG A 37 3.20 20.74 8.22
CA ARG A 37 2.51 19.49 8.58
C ARG A 37 3.51 18.35 8.73
N LEU A 38 4.45 18.20 7.78
CA LEU A 38 5.45 17.15 7.80
C LEU A 38 6.43 17.29 8.97
N SER A 39 6.65 18.51 9.49
CA SER A 39 7.49 18.71 10.68
C SER A 39 6.90 18.10 11.96
N ARG A 40 5.58 17.87 12.01
CA ARG A 40 4.89 17.20 13.12
C ARG A 40 4.83 15.67 12.94
N LEU A 41 5.27 15.16 11.79
CA LEU A 41 5.24 13.75 11.42
C LEU A 41 6.67 13.30 11.06
N PRO A 42 7.58 13.21 12.05
CA PRO A 42 9.01 12.97 11.79
C PRO A 42 9.26 11.65 11.05
N ASP A 43 8.51 10.60 11.39
CA ASP A 43 8.59 9.29 10.75
C ASP A 43 8.24 9.34 9.26
N VAL A 44 7.09 9.93 8.95
CA VAL A 44 6.62 10.09 7.56
C VAL A 44 7.57 11.00 6.78
N LYS A 45 8.10 12.06 7.41
CA LYS A 45 9.08 12.96 6.82
C LYS A 45 10.37 12.22 6.45
N GLN A 46 10.91 11.42 7.36
CA GLN A 46 12.10 10.61 7.11
C GLN A 46 11.84 9.59 6.00
N PHE A 47 10.70 8.89 6.04
CA PHE A 47 10.31 8.00 4.95
C PHE A 47 10.33 8.71 3.59
N ILE A 48 9.68 9.87 3.46
CA ILE A 48 9.58 10.61 2.20
C ILE A 48 10.97 11.05 1.67
N PHE A 49 11.84 11.56 2.53
CA PHE A 49 13.10 12.19 2.08
C PHE A 49 14.31 11.27 2.11
N GLU A 50 14.30 10.21 2.93
CA GLU A 50 15.43 9.30 3.09
C GLU A 50 15.18 7.94 2.43
N ASP A 51 13.98 7.39 2.56
CA ASP A 51 13.70 6.02 2.07
C ASP A 51 13.07 6.00 0.68
N LEU A 52 12.06 6.84 0.44
CA LEU A 52 11.30 6.90 -0.82
C LEU A 52 12.20 7.03 -2.06
N PRO A 53 13.28 7.85 -2.07
CA PRO A 53 14.17 7.96 -3.22
C PRO A 53 14.85 6.64 -3.61
N ASN A 54 14.91 5.70 -2.67
CA ASN A 54 15.49 4.38 -2.88
C ASN A 54 14.50 3.39 -3.49
N TYR A 55 13.24 3.73 -3.74
CA TYR A 55 12.28 2.82 -4.40
C TYR A 55 12.21 3.04 -5.91
N ASN A 56 11.98 1.96 -6.66
CA ASN A 56 11.69 2.03 -8.10
C ASN A 56 10.21 2.37 -8.32
N ASN A 57 9.92 3.18 -9.35
CA ASN A 57 8.55 3.54 -9.75
C ASN A 57 7.72 4.21 -8.63
N VAL A 58 8.39 4.84 -7.66
CA VAL A 58 7.74 5.63 -6.61
C VAL A 58 8.27 7.06 -6.68
N GLU A 59 7.38 8.03 -6.68
CA GLU A 59 7.74 9.45 -6.72
C GLU A 59 7.12 10.24 -5.56
N PHE A 60 7.77 11.36 -5.20
CA PHE A 60 7.21 12.32 -4.26
C PHE A 60 6.74 13.56 -5.00
N LYS A 61 5.50 13.98 -4.74
CA LYS A 61 4.93 15.22 -5.26
C LYS A 61 4.56 16.15 -4.12
N HIS A 62 5.13 17.34 -4.17
CA HIS A 62 4.77 18.39 -3.24
C HIS A 62 3.42 19.02 -3.62
N ILE A 63 2.46 18.99 -2.69
CA ILE A 63 1.17 19.69 -2.82
C ILE A 63 0.93 20.58 -1.60
N PRO A 64 0.86 21.91 -1.77
CA PRO A 64 0.63 22.82 -0.65
C PRO A 64 -0.66 22.50 0.11
N GLY A 65 -0.56 22.35 1.44
CA GLY A 65 -1.71 22.08 2.32
C GLY A 65 -2.20 20.64 2.34
N ALA A 66 -1.73 19.77 1.44
CA ALA A 66 -2.13 18.38 1.39
C ALA A 66 -1.68 17.59 2.64
N VAL A 67 -2.49 16.60 2.99
CA VAL A 67 -2.11 15.53 3.93
C VAL A 67 -1.15 14.55 3.23
N PRO A 68 -0.23 13.91 3.97
CA PRO A 68 0.62 12.87 3.39
C PRO A 68 -0.21 11.62 3.04
N GLU A 69 -0.31 11.34 1.74
CA GLU A 69 -1.04 10.21 1.18
C GLU A 69 -0.17 9.46 0.16
N LEU A 70 -0.32 8.14 0.11
CA LEU A 70 0.24 7.26 -0.90
C LEU A 70 -0.85 6.91 -1.91
N LEU A 71 -0.62 7.26 -3.17
CA LEU A 71 -1.47 6.95 -4.31
C LEU A 71 -0.81 5.82 -5.11
N LEU A 72 -1.59 4.84 -5.51
CA LEU A 72 -1.15 3.66 -6.26
C LEU A 72 -1.82 3.66 -7.63
N PHE A 73 -1.03 3.47 -8.68
CA PHE A 73 -1.49 3.56 -10.06
C PHE A 73 -1.34 2.22 -10.80
N ASN A 74 -2.24 1.98 -11.74
CA ASN A 74 -2.12 0.87 -12.70
C ASN A 74 -1.21 1.26 -13.90
N GLU A 75 -1.07 0.35 -14.86
CA GLU A 75 -0.28 0.56 -16.08
C GLU A 75 -0.81 1.68 -16.99
N ASN A 76 -2.08 2.06 -16.84
CA ASN A 76 -2.71 3.16 -17.58
C ASN A 76 -2.56 4.52 -16.88
N GLU A 77 -1.75 4.60 -15.82
CA GLU A 77 -1.61 5.78 -14.96
C GLU A 77 -2.90 6.20 -14.23
N GLU A 78 -3.85 5.28 -14.06
CA GLU A 78 -5.09 5.53 -13.33
C GLU A 78 -4.88 5.23 -11.84
N GLU A 79 -5.36 6.14 -10.97
CA GLU A 79 -5.33 5.94 -9.51
C GLU A 79 -6.29 4.81 -9.13
N VAL A 80 -5.75 3.72 -8.59
CA VAL A 80 -6.52 2.55 -8.15
C VAL A 80 -6.80 2.60 -6.66
N GLU A 81 -5.86 3.13 -5.88
CA GLU A 81 -5.96 3.15 -4.42
C GLU A 81 -5.21 4.34 -3.83
N ARG A 82 -5.74 4.85 -2.71
CA ARG A 82 -5.18 5.97 -1.95
C ARG A 82 -5.20 5.65 -0.46
N LEU A 83 -4.06 5.82 0.20
CA LEU A 83 -3.85 5.47 1.60
C LEU A 83 -3.24 6.64 2.37
N SER A 84 -3.76 6.94 3.55
CA SER A 84 -3.20 7.98 4.43
C SER A 84 -1.95 7.47 5.15
N LEU A 85 -0.87 8.27 5.13
CA LEU A 85 0.37 7.95 5.83
C LEU A 85 0.46 8.64 7.20
N SER A 86 -0.48 9.52 7.54
CA SER A 86 -0.37 10.42 8.71
C SER A 86 -0.30 9.69 10.06
N SER A 87 -0.81 8.46 10.14
CA SER A 87 -0.82 7.64 11.36
C SER A 87 0.22 6.53 11.34
N LEU A 88 1.06 6.45 10.31
CA LEU A 88 2.02 5.37 10.13
C LEU A 88 3.42 5.82 10.55
N THR A 89 4.16 4.88 11.11
CA THR A 89 5.59 4.99 11.37
C THR A 89 6.39 4.83 10.07
N ARG A 90 7.70 5.14 10.13
CA ARG A 90 8.62 5.02 9.00
C ARG A 90 8.69 3.57 8.51
N GLU A 91 8.73 2.62 9.43
CA GLU A 91 8.77 1.19 9.13
C GLU A 91 7.47 0.71 8.48
N GLU A 92 6.32 1.12 9.02
CA GLU A 92 5.01 0.79 8.44
C GLU A 92 4.85 1.37 7.03
N CYS A 93 5.35 2.58 6.76
CA CYS A 93 5.38 3.15 5.41
C CYS A 93 6.22 2.32 4.43
N ASN A 94 7.42 1.89 4.84
CA ASN A 94 8.29 1.03 4.03
C ASN A 94 7.63 -0.34 3.79
N ASN A 95 7.07 -0.95 4.83
CA ASN A 95 6.38 -2.24 4.76
C ASN A 95 5.15 -2.17 3.86
N LEU A 96 4.43 -1.04 3.86
CA LEU A 96 3.31 -0.81 2.97
C LEU A 96 3.75 -0.89 1.51
N LEU A 97 4.79 -0.16 1.11
CA LEU A 97 5.33 -0.23 -0.26
C LEU A 97 5.79 -1.65 -0.63
N ILE A 98 6.51 -2.33 0.26
CA ILE A 98 6.98 -3.71 0.01
C ILE A 98 5.80 -4.66 -0.16
N SER A 99 4.77 -4.56 0.69
CA SER A 99 3.57 -5.39 0.61
C SER A 99 2.75 -5.15 -0.66
N LYS A 100 2.87 -3.96 -1.24
CA LYS A 100 2.26 -3.58 -2.53
C LYS A 100 3.14 -3.95 -3.74
N GLY A 101 4.29 -4.60 -3.52
CA GLY A 101 5.16 -5.10 -4.58
C GLY A 101 6.27 -4.15 -5.04
N PHE A 102 6.45 -3.00 -4.37
CA PHE A 102 7.52 -2.06 -4.72
C PHE A 102 8.87 -2.51 -4.15
N THR A 103 9.89 -2.46 -4.98
CA THR A 103 11.26 -2.86 -4.62
C THR A 103 12.17 -1.66 -4.50
N LYS A 104 13.14 -1.76 -3.60
CA LYS A 104 14.22 -0.79 -3.51
C LYS A 104 15.16 -0.94 -4.71
N LYS A 105 15.68 0.16 -5.20
CA LYS A 105 16.82 0.24 -6.11
C LYS A 105 17.94 -0.55 -5.45
N THR A 106 18.29 -1.69 -6.03
CA THR A 106 19.57 -2.32 -5.74
C THR A 106 20.63 -1.32 -6.17
N SER A 107 21.32 -0.72 -5.22
CA SER A 107 22.58 -0.03 -5.50
C SER A 107 23.43 -1.04 -6.25
N LYS A 108 23.69 -0.78 -7.52
CA LYS A 108 24.55 -1.57 -8.38
C LYS A 108 26.00 -1.32 -7.92
N ASP A 109 26.30 -1.71 -6.69
CA ASP A 109 27.62 -1.82 -6.10
C ASP A 109 27.95 -3.31 -5.99
N GLU A 110 27.95 -3.98 -7.13
CA GLU A 110 28.66 -5.25 -7.31
C GLU A 110 29.42 -5.16 -8.63
N ILE A 111 30.65 -4.62 -8.49
CA ILE A 111 31.93 -4.92 -9.16
C ILE A 111 31.86 -5.40 -10.62
#